data_AF-A0A524LL50-F1
#
_entry.id   AF-A0A524LL50-F1
#
_cell.length_a   1.000
_cell.length_b   1.000
_cell.length_c   1.000
_cell.angle_alpha   90.00
_cell.angle_beta   90.00
_cell.angle_gamma   90.00
#
_symmetry.space_group_name_H-M   'P 1'
#
loop_
_entity.id
_entity.type
_entity.pdbx_description
1 polymer ?
#
loop_
_entity_poly.entity_id
_entity_poly.type
_entity_poly.pdbx_seq_one_letter_code
_entity_poly.pdbx_strand_id
1 'polypeptide(L)'
;MKTLIALAICGLMLTGCTDNQRAKAYGGTAKIKKPNPEWQLVTLTWKAEELWTLWYEPSTNKCYFKEDSSFGVIEGTVIVENCSPARVK
;
A
#
# COMPACT_ATOMS: atom_id res chain seq x y z
N MET A 1 27.42 -25.15 12.33
CA MET A 1 26.43 -25.05 11.23
C MET A 1 24.98 -25.07 11.71
N LYS A 2 24.52 -26.07 12.49
CA LYS A 2 23.12 -26.15 12.97
C LYS A 2 22.66 -24.90 13.76
N THR A 3 23.53 -24.36 14.60
CA THR A 3 23.30 -23.12 15.35
C THR A 3 23.21 -21.88 14.46
N LEU A 4 24.03 -21.79 13.41
CA LEU A 4 23.97 -20.69 12.43
C LEU A 4 22.69 -20.74 11.59
N ILE A 5 22.25 -21.96 11.22
CA ILE A 5 20.99 -22.17 10.52
C ILE A 5 19.79 -21.79 11.40
N ALA A 6 19.80 -22.17 12.69
CA ALA A 6 18.75 -21.79 13.63
C ALA A 6 18.67 -20.27 13.87
N LEU A 7 19.81 -19.59 13.96
CA LEU A 7 19.88 -18.12 14.07
C LEU A 7 19.36 -17.42 12.82
N ALA A 8 19.68 -17.94 11.63
CA ALA A 8 19.16 -17.40 10.38
C ALA A 8 17.62 -17.53 10.31
N ILE A 9 17.07 -18.69 10.70
CA ILE A 9 15.62 -18.95 10.72
C ILE A 9 14.91 -18.03 11.74
N CYS A 10 15.47 -17.83 12.93
CA CYS A 10 14.91 -16.88 13.91
C CYS A 10 14.96 -15.43 13.41
N GLY A 11 16.03 -15.03 12.72
CA GLY A 11 16.16 -13.70 12.13
C GLY A 11 15.09 -13.41 11.07
N LEU A 12 14.73 -14.41 10.27
CA LEU A 12 13.67 -14.34 9.25
C LEU A 12 12.26 -14.17 9.84
N MET A 13 12.02 -14.60 11.07
CA MET A 13 10.70 -14.45 11.72
C MET A 13 10.48 -13.04 12.31
N LEU A 14 11.54 -12.28 12.55
CA LEU A 14 11.46 -10.92 13.11
C LEU A 14 11.10 -9.84 12.08
N THR A 15 11.09 -10.16 10.79
CA THR A 15 10.66 -9.24 9.72
C THR A 15 9.13 -9.28 9.49
N GLY A 16 8.39 -10.13 10.22
CA GLY A 16 7.03 -10.54 9.88
C GLY A 16 5.86 -9.63 10.31
N CYS A 17 6.10 -8.38 10.70
CA CYS A 17 5.03 -7.43 11.03
C CYS A 17 5.21 -6.12 10.26
N THR A 18 4.73 -6.09 9.02
CA THR A 18 4.76 -4.88 8.19
C THR A 18 3.77 -3.84 8.69
N ASP A 19 3.90 -2.58 8.25
CA ASP A 19 2.96 -1.52 8.61
C ASP A 19 1.53 -1.83 8.16
N ASN A 20 1.38 -2.48 6.99
CA ASN A 20 0.09 -2.96 6.50
C ASN A 20 -0.52 -3.99 7.45
N GLN A 21 0.25 -5.01 7.85
CA GLN A 21 -0.22 -6.04 8.76
C GLN A 21 -0.59 -5.48 10.13
N ARG A 22 0.24 -4.55 10.66
CA ARG A 22 -0.03 -3.86 11.92
C ARG A 22 -1.38 -3.13 11.86
N ALA A 23 -1.53 -2.20 10.92
CA ALA A 23 -2.73 -1.37 10.82
C ALA A 23 -3.99 -2.19 10.52
N LYS A 24 -3.89 -3.20 9.64
CA LYS A 24 -5.03 -4.02 9.20
C LYS A 24 -5.45 -5.08 10.23
N ALA A 25 -4.50 -5.81 10.82
CA ALA A 25 -4.79 -7.01 11.59
C ALA A 25 -4.71 -6.81 13.11
N TYR A 26 -3.85 -5.90 13.59
CA TYR A 26 -3.60 -5.69 15.02
C TYR A 26 -4.05 -4.32 15.53
N GLY A 27 -4.46 -3.43 14.62
CA GLY A 27 -4.79 -2.03 14.90
C GLY A 27 -3.56 -1.11 14.94
N GLY A 28 -3.80 0.17 15.22
CA GLY A 28 -2.79 1.23 15.18
C GLY A 28 -2.96 2.18 14.00
N THR A 29 -1.92 2.95 13.68
CA THR A 29 -2.01 4.05 12.69
C THR A 29 -0.98 3.85 11.58
N ALA A 30 -1.47 3.61 10.36
CA ALA A 30 -0.68 3.76 9.14
C ALA A 30 -0.81 5.20 8.62
N LYS A 31 0.28 5.78 8.12
CA LYS A 31 0.29 7.12 7.52
C LYS A 31 0.63 7.00 6.05
N ILE A 32 -0.33 7.33 5.19
CA ILE A 32 -0.14 7.32 3.73
C ILE A 32 0.25 8.72 3.30
N LYS A 33 1.34 8.83 2.53
CA LYS A 33 1.74 10.10 1.91
C LYS A 33 1.10 10.20 0.55
N LYS A 34 0.51 11.37 0.31
CA LYS A 34 0.00 11.74 -1.00
C LYS A 34 1.16 11.80 -2.01
N PRO A 35 1.08 11.12 -3.16
CA PRO A 35 2.17 11.10 -4.15
C PRO A 35 2.47 12.48 -4.75
N ASN A 36 1.42 13.28 -4.97
CA ASN A 36 1.51 14.63 -5.51
C ASN A 36 0.46 15.52 -4.83
N PRO A 37 0.80 16.73 -4.35
CA PRO A 37 -0.11 17.62 -3.61
C PRO A 37 -1.40 17.98 -4.34
N GLU A 38 -1.47 17.92 -5.67
CA GLU A 38 -2.67 18.27 -6.45
C GLU A 38 -3.62 17.10 -6.65
N TRP A 39 -3.15 15.86 -6.47
CA TRP A 39 -3.96 14.67 -6.68
C TRP A 39 -5.10 14.61 -5.65
N GLN A 40 -6.12 13.79 -5.84
CA GLN A 40 -7.21 13.66 -4.88
C GLN A 40 -7.29 12.20 -4.45
N LEU A 41 -7.30 11.94 -3.15
CA LEU A 41 -7.56 10.59 -2.66
C LEU A 41 -9.03 10.28 -2.92
N VAL A 42 -9.30 9.24 -3.72
CA VAL A 42 -10.67 8.79 -4.02
C VAL A 42 -11.09 7.72 -3.03
N THR A 43 -10.26 6.69 -2.85
CA THR A 43 -10.49 5.61 -1.90
C THR A 43 -9.20 4.88 -1.57
N LEU A 44 -9.25 4.03 -0.54
CA LEU A 44 -8.21 3.07 -0.20
C LEU A 44 -8.85 1.77 0.29
N THR A 45 -8.18 0.65 0.06
CA THR A 45 -8.63 -0.66 0.55
C THR A 45 -7.45 -1.61 0.69
N TRP A 46 -7.60 -2.67 1.47
CA TRP A 46 -6.64 -3.77 1.52
C TRP A 46 -7.10 -4.89 0.60
N LYS A 47 -6.18 -5.37 -0.25
CA LYS A 47 -6.33 -6.60 -1.02
C LYS A 47 -5.31 -7.61 -0.51
N ALA A 48 -5.80 -8.66 0.16
CA ALA A 48 -4.93 -9.49 1.01
C ALA A 48 -4.13 -8.58 1.97
N GLU A 49 -2.82 -8.75 2.09
CA GLU A 49 -1.99 -7.94 2.98
C GLU A 49 -1.53 -6.60 2.38
N GLU A 50 -1.88 -6.33 1.13
CA GLU A 50 -1.38 -5.16 0.42
C GLU A 50 -2.41 -4.03 0.42
N LEU A 51 -1.92 -2.83 0.71
CA LEU A 51 -2.73 -1.63 0.70
C LEU A 51 -2.80 -1.11 -0.73
N TRP A 52 -4.01 -0.76 -1.17
CA TRP A 52 -4.25 -0.19 -2.48
C TRP A 52 -4.91 1.18 -2.34
N THR A 53 -4.37 2.18 -3.02
CA THR A 53 -4.85 3.57 -2.97
C THR A 53 -5.27 4.03 -4.36
N LEU A 54 -6.47 4.59 -4.47
CA LEU A 54 -6.96 5.20 -5.70
C LEU A 54 -6.80 6.71 -5.63
N TRP A 55 -5.96 7.25 -6.50
CA TRP A 55 -5.72 8.68 -6.64
C TRP A 55 -6.31 9.19 -7.95
N TYR A 56 -6.89 10.37 -7.93
CA TYR A 56 -7.33 11.09 -9.13
C TYR A 56 -6.40 12.28 -9.40
N GLU A 57 -5.95 12.43 -10.64
CA GLU A 57 -5.17 13.56 -11.11
C GLU A 57 -6.04 14.47 -12.00
N PRO A 58 -6.45 15.65 -11.52
CA PRO A 58 -7.35 16.52 -12.25
C PRO A 58 -6.76 17.08 -13.56
N SER A 59 -5.45 17.28 -13.63
CA SER A 59 -4.76 17.88 -14.78
C SER A 59 -4.76 16.97 -16.01
N THR A 60 -4.68 15.66 -15.81
CA THR A 60 -4.62 14.65 -16.87
C THR A 60 -5.92 13.86 -17.01
N ASN A 61 -6.88 14.05 -16.09
CA ASN A 61 -8.12 13.28 -16.00
C ASN A 61 -7.87 11.76 -15.87
N LYS A 62 -6.83 11.38 -15.12
CA LYS A 62 -6.46 9.98 -14.88
C LYS A 62 -6.68 9.57 -13.43
N CYS A 63 -6.97 8.29 -13.23
CA CYS A 63 -6.89 7.69 -11.90
C CYS A 63 -5.76 6.66 -11.83
N TYR A 64 -5.06 6.65 -10.70
CA TYR A 64 -3.95 5.75 -10.41
C TYR A 64 -4.35 4.88 -9.23
N PHE A 65 -4.57 3.59 -9.49
CA PHE A 65 -4.77 2.59 -8.45
C PHE A 65 -3.43 1.95 -8.15
N LYS A 66 -2.81 2.38 -7.06
CA LYS A 66 -1.44 2.05 -6.70
C LYS A 66 -1.41 1.07 -5.53
N GLU A 67 -0.53 0.09 -5.61
CA GLU A 67 -0.23 -0.83 -4.53
C GLU A 67 0.91 -0.27 -3.67
N ASP A 68 0.70 -0.20 -2.37
CA ASP A 68 1.72 0.01 -1.34
C ASP A 68 2.01 -1.35 -0.71
N SER A 69 3.03 -2.04 -1.23
CA SER A 69 3.34 -3.41 -0.82
C SER A 69 3.99 -3.46 0.56
N SER A 70 3.71 -4.51 1.31
CA SER A 70 4.08 -4.70 2.71
C SER A 70 5.58 -4.59 2.95
N PHE A 71 6.38 -4.99 1.95
CA PHE A 71 7.84 -4.92 1.98
C PHE A 71 8.42 -3.93 0.97
N GLY A 72 7.58 -3.23 0.18
CA GLY A 72 8.02 -2.25 -0.83
C GLY A 72 8.83 -2.84 -2.00
N VAL A 73 8.75 -4.15 -2.26
CA VAL A 73 9.65 -4.81 -3.24
C VAL A 73 9.04 -4.88 -4.64
N ILE A 74 7.76 -5.24 -4.73
CA ILE A 74 7.03 -5.38 -5.99
C ILE A 74 5.68 -4.72 -5.82
N GLU A 75 5.39 -3.71 -6.63
CA GLU A 75 4.18 -2.89 -6.54
C GLU A 75 3.48 -2.82 -7.89
N GLY A 76 2.18 -3.13 -7.89
CA GLY A 76 1.30 -2.89 -9.02
C GLY A 76 0.87 -1.43 -9.16
N THR A 77 0.59 -1.02 -10.39
CA THR A 77 -0.14 0.23 -10.67
C THR A 77 -1.08 0.00 -11.84
N VAL A 78 -2.35 0.37 -11.66
CA VAL A 78 -3.34 0.39 -12.74
C VAL A 78 -3.71 1.85 -13.03
N ILE A 79 -3.65 2.23 -14.30
CA ILE A 79 -3.98 3.58 -14.77
C ILE A 79 -5.34 3.51 -15.46
N VAL A 80 -6.27 4.34 -15.03
CA VAL A 80 -7.59 4.52 -15.64
C VAL A 80 -7.61 5.87 -16.33
N GLU A 81 -7.65 5.84 -17.67
CA GLU A 81 -7.82 7.03 -18.51
C GLU A 81 -9.27 7.54 -18.44
N ASN A 82 -9.46 8.85 -18.60
CA ASN A 82 -10.79 9.51 -18.57
C ASN A 82 -11.57 9.19 -17.28
N CYS A 83 -10.91 9.28 -16.14
CA CYS A 83 -11.49 8.89 -14.87
C CYS A 83 -12.54 9.90 -14.39
N SER A 84 -13.74 9.42 -14.06
CA SER A 84 -14.80 10.24 -13.46
C SER A 84 -15.10 9.75 -12.04
N PRO A 85 -14.26 10.08 -11.04
CA PRO A 85 -14.48 9.63 -9.67
C PRO A 85 -15.80 10.19 -9.14
N ALA A 86 -16.65 9.31 -8.58
CA ALA A 86 -17.84 9.76 -7.89
C ALA A 86 -17.41 10.63 -6.70
N ARG A 87 -17.86 11.89 -6.66
CA ARG A 87 -17.64 12.75 -5.49
C ARG A 87 -18.35 12.12 -4.31
N VAL A 88 -17.56 11.62 -3.34
CA VAL A 88 -18.08 11.34 -2.00
C VAL A 88 -18.45 12.70 -1.43
N LYS A 89 -19.76 12.96 -1.30
CA LYS A 89 -20.31 14.17 -0.68
C LYS A 89 -20.07 14.16 0.82
#